data_AF-A0A3N5ZL44-F1
#
_entry.id   AF-A0A3N5ZL44-F1
#
_cell.length_a   1.000
_cell.length_b   1.000
_cell.length_c   1.000
_cell.angle_alpha   90.00
_cell.angle_beta   90.00
_cell.angle_gamma   90.00
#
_symmetry.space_group_name_H-M   'P 1'
#
loop_
_entity.id
_entity.type
_entity.pdbx_description
1 polymer ?
#
loop_
_entity_poly.entity_id
_entity_poly.type
_entity_poly.pdbx_seq_one_letter_code
_entity_poly.pdbx_strand_id
1 'polypeptide(L)' 'MSKPVSPIPQGYHQMTPYLIVANGAEAIQYYKRVFGAEELFRMGGPGGKVGHAELKIGDSVLML' A
#
# COMPACT_ATOMS: atom_id res chain seq x y z
N MET A 1 -28.56 -0.27 -19.81
CA MET A 1 -27.97 0.79 -18.97
C MET A 1 -27.04 0.12 -17.96
N SER A 2 -25.75 0.44 -17.97
CA SER A 2 -24.79 -0.09 -16.98
C SER A 2 -25.07 0.48 -15.58
N LYS A 3 -24.85 -0.30 -14.53
CA LYS A 3 -24.92 0.21 -13.15
C LYS A 3 -23.81 1.24 -12.95
N PRO A 4 -24.09 2.38 -12.29
CA PRO A 4 -23.05 3.33 -11.93
C PRO A 4 -22.06 2.65 -10.98
N VAL A 5 -20.77 2.74 -11.32
CA VAL A 5 -19.66 2.26 -10.50
C VAL A 5 -19.08 3.40 -9.68
N SER A 6 -18.67 3.14 -8.45
CA SER A 6 -17.95 4.15 -7.66
C SER A 6 -16.60 4.42 -8.32
N PRO A 7 -16.23 5.67 -8.61
CA PRO A 7 -14.93 5.99 -9.22
C PRO A 7 -13.77 5.73 -8.25
N ILE A 8 -14.04 5.72 -6.94
CA ILE A 8 -13.06 5.41 -5.90
C ILE A 8 -13.45 4.05 -5.31
N PRO A 9 -12.54 3.06 -5.33
CA PRO A 9 -12.79 1.76 -4.70
C PRO A 9 -13.05 1.89 -3.20
N GLN A 10 -13.85 0.96 -2.66
CA GLN A 10 -14.10 0.93 -1.22
C GLN A 10 -12.79 0.69 -0.46
N GLY A 11 -12.57 1.46 0.61
CA GLY A 11 -11.35 1.38 1.42
C GLY A 11 -10.19 2.24 0.91
N TYR A 12 -10.38 2.94 -0.21
CA TYR A 12 -9.41 3.88 -0.77
C TYR A 12 -9.90 5.32 -0.62
N HIS A 13 -8.95 6.25 -0.57
CA HIS A 13 -9.22 7.69 -0.60
C HIS A 13 -9.00 8.25 -2.00
N GLN A 14 -9.37 9.53 -2.20
CA GLN A 14 -9.13 10.23 -3.47
C GLN A 14 -7.66 10.19 -3.91
N MET A 15 -6.74 10.19 -2.96
CA MET A 15 -5.31 10.06 -3.21
C MET A 15 -4.76 8.87 -2.45
N THR A 16 -4.03 8.02 -3.16
CA THR A 16 -3.28 6.89 -2.60
C THR A 16 -1.82 7.07 -3.02
N PRO A 17 -0.94 7.54 -2.11
CA PRO A 17 0.44 7.82 -2.45
C PRO A 17 1.20 6.55 -2.83
N TYR A 18 2.14 6.68 -3.78
CA TYR A 18 3.12 5.65 -4.10
C TYR A 18 4.50 6.13 -3.70
N LEU A 19 5.14 5.42 -2.77
CA LEU A 19 6.44 5.80 -2.21
C LEU A 19 7.55 5.00 -2.85
N ILE A 20 8.58 5.68 -3.35
CA ILE A 20 9.80 5.00 -3.81
C ILE A 20 10.83 5.05 -2.70
N VAL A 21 11.19 3.88 -2.17
CA VAL A 21 12.12 3.74 -1.05
C VAL A 21 13.28 2.82 -1.42
N ALA A 22 14.45 3.04 -0.83
CA ALA A 22 15.65 2.25 -1.12
C ALA A 22 15.51 0.77 -0.71
N ASN A 23 14.87 0.51 0.43
CA ASN A 23 14.63 -0.84 0.94
C ASN A 23 13.15 -1.01 1.35
N GLY A 24 12.33 -1.51 0.42
CA GLY A 24 10.90 -1.70 0.65
C GLY A 24 10.58 -2.65 1.81
N ALA A 25 11.35 -3.74 1.96
CA ALA A 25 11.10 -4.71 3.02
C ALA A 25 11.31 -4.09 4.42
N GLU A 26 12.38 -3.31 4.59
CA GLU A 26 12.68 -2.59 5.83
C GLU A 26 11.67 -1.47 6.09
N ALA A 27 11.32 -0.70 5.05
CA ALA A 27 10.31 0.36 5.15
C ALA A 27 8.96 -0.20 5.63
N ILE A 28 8.50 -1.33 5.09
CA ILE A 28 7.27 -1.98 5.55
C ILE A 28 7.36 -2.32 7.04
N GLN A 29 8.46 -2.93 7.51
CA GLN A 29 8.62 -3.25 8.93
C GLN A 29 8.62 -2.01 9.83
N TYR A 30 9.26 -0.93 9.36
CA TYR A 30 9.24 0.35 10.05
C TYR A 30 7.81 0.90 10.16
N TYR A 31 7.04 0.91 9.06
CA TYR A 31 5.67 1.40 9.08
C TYR A 31 4.75 0.57 9.97
N LYS A 32 4.91 -0.75 9.97
CA LYS A 32 4.18 -1.65 10.88
C LYS A 32 4.48 -1.33 12.35
N ARG A 33 5.75 -1.12 12.69
CA ARG A 33 6.20 -0.89 14.08
C ARG A 33 5.82 0.49 14.60
N VAL A 34 6.05 1.53 13.80
CA VAL A 34 5.95 2.94 14.25
C VAL A 34 4.55 3.48 14.08
N PHE A 35 3.89 3.14 12.96
CA PHE A 35 2.56 3.67 12.63
C PHE A 35 1.45 2.65 12.81
N GLY A 36 1.77 1.41 13.24
CA GLY A 36 0.78 0.34 13.32
C GLY A 36 0.22 -0.06 11.96
N ALA A 37 1.01 0.09 10.89
CA ALA A 37 0.54 -0.23 9.55
C ALA A 37 0.12 -1.71 9.41
N GLU A 38 -0.97 -1.95 8.71
CA GLU A 38 -1.41 -3.27 8.28
C GLU A 38 -0.91 -3.52 6.86
N GLU A 39 -0.28 -4.67 6.62
CA GLU A 39 0.15 -5.06 5.29
C GLU A 39 -0.99 -5.77 4.58
N LEU A 40 -1.60 -5.11 3.60
CA LEU A 40 -2.75 -5.63 2.85
C LEU A 40 -2.28 -6.54 1.72
N PHE A 41 -1.18 -6.17 1.07
CA PHE A 41 -0.64 -6.89 -0.06
C PHE A 41 0.87 -6.69 -0.18
N ARG A 42 1.56 -7.72 -0.67
CA ARG A 42 2.98 -7.65 -1.04
C ARG A 42 3.25 -8.56 -2.23
N MET A 43 3.92 -7.99 -3.23
CA MET A 43 4.49 -8.66 -4.38
C MET A 43 6.01 -8.61 -4.30
N GLY A 44 6.63 -9.79 -4.34
CA GLY A 44 8.08 -9.90 -4.45
C GLY A 44 8.58 -9.47 -5.84
N GLY A 45 9.76 -8.85 -5.86
CA GLY A 45 10.53 -8.55 -7.06
C GLY A 45 11.82 -9.38 -7.14
N PRO A 46 12.54 -9.29 -8.26
CA PRO A 46 13.81 -10.00 -8.45
C PRO A 46 14.82 -9.70 -7.33
N GLY A 47 15.60 -10.71 -6.95
CA GLY A 47 16.63 -10.57 -5.92
C GLY A 47 16.09 -10.30 -4.51
N GLY A 48 14.84 -10.71 -4.21
CA GLY A 48 14.24 -10.57 -2.88
C GLY A 48 13.75 -9.15 -2.55
N LYS A 49 13.72 -8.26 -3.54
CA LYS A 49 13.18 -6.90 -3.39
C LYS A 49 11.66 -6.92 -3.28
N VAL A 50 11.08 -5.80 -2.85
CA VAL A 50 9.64 -5.56 -2.98
C VAL A 50 9.39 -4.94 -4.36
N GLY A 51 8.50 -5.56 -5.15
CA GLY A 51 8.09 -5.03 -6.44
C GLY A 51 6.86 -4.12 -6.34
N HIS A 52 5.96 -4.42 -5.40
CA HIS A 52 4.80 -3.61 -5.02
C HIS A 52 4.30 -4.07 -3.65
N ALA A 53 3.86 -3.15 -2.81
CA ALA A 53 3.14 -3.46 -1.58
C ALA A 53 2.07 -2.40 -1.31
N GLU A 54 1.04 -2.81 -0.57
CA GLU A 54 -0.03 -1.95 -0.09
C GLU A 54 -0.08 -2.04 1.42
N LEU A 55 0.06 -0.89 2.08
CA LEU A 55 -0.05 -0.78 3.52
C LEU A 55 -1.22 0.13 3.88
N LYS A 56 -1.92 -0.22 4.95
CA LYS A 56 -2.99 0.59 5.52
C LYS A 56 -2.54 1.18 6.85
N ILE A 57 -2.71 2.49 7.01
CA ILE A 57 -2.48 3.22 8.25
C ILE A 57 -3.78 3.95 8.60
N GLY A 58 -4.40 3.59 9.73
CA GLY A 58 -5.75 4.06 10.04
C GLY A 58 -6.76 3.61 9.00
N ASP A 59 -7.33 4.55 8.25
CA ASP A 59 -8.28 4.31 7.16
C ASP A 59 -7.67 4.53 5.77
N SER A 60 -6.38 4.87 5.70
CA SER A 60 -5.72 5.30 4.46
C SER A 60 -4.75 4.25 3.94
N VAL A 61 -4.74 4.05 2.62
CA VAL A 61 -3.82 3.15 1.93
C VAL A 61 -2.64 3.95 1.39
N LEU A 62 -1.44 3.38 1.51
CA LEU A 62 -0.23 3.81 0.82
C LEU A 62 0.34 2.63 0.05
N MET A 63 1.01 2.92 -1.06
CA MET A 63 1.69 1.95 -1.91
C MET A 63 3.19 2.21 -1.90
N LEU A 64 4.00 1.16 -2.11
CA LEU A 64 5.46 1.28 -2.22
C LEU A 64 6.12 0.10 -2.95
#